data_AF-A0AAN9API6-F1
#
_entry.id   AF-A0AAN9API6-F1
#
_cell.length_a   1.000
_cell.length_b   1.000
_cell.length_c   1.000
_cell.angle_alpha   90.00
_cell.angle_beta   90.00
_cell.angle_gamma   90.00
#
_symmetry.space_group_name_H-M   'P 1'
#
loop_
_entity.id
_entity.type
_entity.pdbx_description
1 polymer ?
#
loop_
_entity_poly.entity_id
_entity_poly.type
_entity_poly.pdbx_seq_one_letter_code
_entity_poly.pdbx_strand_id
1 'polypeptide(L)'
;MKKDPIVYQYTEPKSPLPAEGVQPRVLFHTGEGHDEDECVYDCIQCGKNIAGELQQLNVGGADRASTSPRALQYRDVFLLTYYGNLHDTQTDDSGNVTEEASGLIRGLREAGIPVTILVEEDHTMLKEVATMEGPNDVFAAQSTEVQGLERKIVVFAQADGLNSENEDRGRLQAMSRCTAQLIWVKPPLPPPDKISH
;
A
#
# COMPACT_ATOMS: atom_id res chain seq x y z
N MET A 1 11.88 -27.60 -46.58
CA MET A 1 11.40 -26.28 -46.13
C MET A 1 10.60 -26.47 -44.85
N LYS A 2 11.05 -25.89 -43.74
CA LYS A 2 10.34 -25.92 -42.44
C LYS A 2 9.11 -25.03 -42.56
N LYS A 3 7.94 -25.50 -42.09
CA LYS A 3 6.74 -24.68 -41.98
C LYS A 3 6.90 -23.79 -40.75
N ASP A 4 6.78 -22.48 -40.93
CA ASP A 4 6.72 -21.54 -39.82
C ASP A 4 5.49 -21.80 -38.96
N PRO A 5 5.59 -21.81 -37.62
CA PRO A 5 4.45 -21.98 -36.75
C PRO A 5 3.53 -20.75 -36.84
N ILE A 6 2.24 -21.01 -37.07
CA ILE A 6 1.20 -19.97 -37.04
C ILE A 6 1.09 -19.47 -35.60
N VAL A 7 1.52 -18.23 -35.36
CA VAL A 7 1.31 -17.52 -34.10
C VAL A 7 -0.05 -16.84 -34.18
N TYR A 8 -1.00 -17.28 -33.37
CA TYR A 8 -2.30 -16.62 -33.24
C TYR A 8 -2.14 -15.33 -32.43
N GLN A 9 -2.74 -14.24 -32.90
CA GLN A 9 -2.80 -12.99 -32.13
C GLN A 9 -3.65 -13.19 -30.88
N TYR A 10 -3.10 -12.80 -29.73
CA TYR A 10 -3.82 -12.82 -28.46
C TYR A 10 -5.02 -11.89 -28.56
N THR A 11 -6.21 -12.43 -28.32
CA THR A 11 -7.45 -11.66 -28.27
C THR A 11 -7.80 -11.48 -26.81
N GLU A 12 -7.74 -10.25 -26.30
CA GLU A 12 -8.07 -9.97 -24.90
C GLU A 12 -9.51 -10.44 -24.61
N PRO A 13 -9.69 -11.32 -23.62
CA PRO A 13 -11.02 -11.77 -23.23
C PRO A 13 -11.79 -10.62 -22.55
N LYS A 14 -13.10 -10.54 -22.81
CA LYS A 14 -14.00 -9.52 -22.23
C LYS A 14 -14.23 -9.66 -20.72
N SER A 15 -13.62 -10.66 -20.09
CA SER A 15 -13.75 -10.94 -18.66
C SER A 15 -12.43 -11.54 -18.17
N PRO A 16 -12.03 -11.26 -16.92
CA PRO A 16 -10.77 -11.77 -16.39
C PRO A 16 -10.72 -13.29 -16.48
N LEU A 17 -9.63 -13.82 -17.01
CA LEU A 17 -9.42 -15.27 -17.00
C LEU A 17 -9.31 -15.74 -15.54
N PRO A 18 -9.74 -16.97 -15.21
CA PRO A 18 -9.64 -17.50 -13.84
C PRO A 18 -8.22 -17.46 -13.24
N ALA A 19 -7.18 -17.35 -14.07
CA ALA A 19 -5.78 -17.25 -13.68
C ALA A 19 -5.21 -15.82 -13.66
N GLU A 20 -5.96 -14.80 -14.07
CA GLU A 20 -5.48 -13.40 -14.15
C GLU A 20 -5.41 -12.71 -12.78
N GLY A 21 -5.88 -13.37 -11.72
CA GLY A 21 -5.88 -12.81 -10.37
C GLY A 21 -6.75 -11.55 -10.26
N VAL A 22 -6.85 -11.00 -9.05
CA VAL A 22 -7.52 -9.71 -8.87
C VAL A 22 -6.56 -8.62 -9.35
N GLN A 23 -7.01 -7.82 -10.32
CA GLN A 23 -6.22 -6.71 -10.84
C GLN A 23 -5.90 -5.71 -9.71
N PRO A 24 -4.66 -5.18 -9.65
CA PRO A 24 -4.32 -4.15 -8.69
C PRO A 24 -5.21 -2.92 -8.88
N ARG A 25 -5.68 -2.34 -7.77
CA ARG A 25 -6.31 -1.02 -7.79
C ARG A 25 -5.22 0.02 -7.78
N VAL A 26 -5.15 0.86 -8.81
CA VAL A 26 -4.12 1.90 -8.89
C VAL A 26 -4.72 3.23 -8.45
N LEU A 27 -4.10 3.84 -7.44
CA LEU A 27 -4.42 5.17 -6.96
C LEU A 27 -3.38 6.16 -7.49
N PHE A 28 -3.89 7.20 -8.13
CA PHE A 28 -3.13 8.38 -8.52
C PHE A 28 -3.77 9.58 -7.86
N HIS A 29 -2.94 10.42 -7.26
CA HIS A 29 -3.39 11.72 -6.78
C HIS A 29 -2.75 12.80 -7.66
N THR A 30 -3.60 13.50 -8.42
CA THR A 30 -3.21 14.66 -9.22
C THR A 30 -3.83 15.89 -8.56
N GLY A 31 -3.03 16.70 -7.86
CA GLY A 31 -3.53 17.83 -7.07
C GLY A 31 -2.45 18.46 -6.19
N GLU A 32 -2.84 19.45 -5.37
CA GLU A 32 -1.98 20.09 -4.36
C GLU A 32 -1.50 19.06 -3.32
N GLY A 33 -0.28 19.22 -2.79
CA GLY A 33 0.35 18.27 -1.85
C GLY A 33 1.30 17.25 -2.52
N HIS A 34 1.70 17.55 -3.75
CA HIS A 34 2.82 16.95 -4.48
C HIS A 34 3.54 18.07 -5.25
N ASP A 35 4.03 19.08 -4.53
CA ASP A 35 4.96 20.05 -5.13
C ASP A 35 6.27 19.32 -5.54
N GLU A 36 7.14 19.93 -6.34
CA GLU A 36 8.26 19.25 -7.02
C GLU A 36 9.19 18.40 -6.11
N ASP A 37 9.14 18.62 -4.79
CA ASP A 37 9.93 17.93 -3.76
C ASP A 37 9.12 17.01 -2.81
N GLU A 38 7.77 16.97 -2.91
CA GLU A 38 6.90 16.29 -1.92
C GLU A 38 6.46 14.89 -2.39
N CYS A 39 7.01 13.87 -1.75
CA CYS A 39 6.80 12.46 -2.11
C CYS A 39 5.41 11.95 -1.73
N VAL A 40 4.99 10.82 -2.34
CA VAL A 40 3.75 10.09 -1.96
C VAL A 40 3.62 9.86 -0.44
N TYR A 41 4.74 9.68 0.25
CA TYR A 41 4.82 9.41 1.69
C TYR A 41 4.38 10.59 2.57
N ASP A 42 4.58 11.81 2.09
CA ASP A 42 4.34 13.06 2.82
C ASP A 42 2.99 13.69 2.46
N CYS A 43 2.29 13.13 1.46
CA CYS A 43 1.00 13.62 1.02
C CYS A 43 -0.16 13.10 1.90
N ILE A 44 -0.77 14.01 2.65
CA ILE A 44 -1.98 13.74 3.47
C ILE A 44 -3.15 13.27 2.60
N GLN A 45 -3.31 13.85 1.41
CA GLN A 45 -4.43 13.49 0.55
C GLN A 45 -4.28 12.08 -0.03
N CYS A 46 -3.05 11.61 -0.29
CA CYS A 46 -2.81 10.20 -0.60
C CYS A 46 -3.25 9.28 0.55
N GLY A 47 -2.96 9.64 1.80
CA GLY A 47 -3.44 8.91 2.98
C GLY A 47 -4.98 8.85 3.03
N LYS A 48 -5.66 9.96 2.75
CA LYS A 48 -7.13 10.03 2.68
C LYS A 48 -7.71 9.20 1.54
N ASN A 49 -7.07 9.20 0.38
CA ASN A 49 -7.50 8.39 -0.77
C ASN A 49 -7.37 6.89 -0.48
N ILE A 50 -6.30 6.47 0.20
CA ILE A 50 -6.14 5.09 0.69
C ILE A 50 -7.29 4.75 1.66
N ALA A 51 -7.58 5.63 2.62
CA ALA A 51 -8.68 5.41 3.56
C ALA A 51 -10.02 5.20 2.83
N GLY A 52 -10.30 6.01 1.81
CA GLY A 52 -11.50 5.87 0.97
C GLY A 52 -11.58 4.50 0.28
N GLU A 53 -10.48 3.99 -0.28
CA GLU A 53 -10.45 2.64 -0.87
C GLU A 53 -10.65 1.54 0.16
N LEU A 54 -10.03 1.66 1.35
CA LEU A 54 -10.22 0.68 2.43
C LEU A 54 -11.68 0.65 2.91
N GLN A 55 -12.32 1.82 3.00
CA GLN A 55 -13.74 1.93 3.34
C GLN A 55 -14.65 1.33 2.26
N GLN A 56 -14.34 1.54 0.96
CA GLN A 56 -15.07 0.89 -0.13
C GLN A 56 -14.97 -0.64 -0.08
N LEU A 57 -13.82 -1.17 0.38
CA LEU A 57 -13.61 -2.59 0.64
C LEU A 57 -14.25 -3.05 1.97
N ASN A 58 -14.94 -2.16 2.68
CA ASN A 58 -15.58 -2.43 3.97
C ASN A 58 -14.60 -2.95 5.04
N VAL A 59 -13.35 -2.47 5.01
CA VAL A 59 -12.33 -2.74 6.02
C VAL A 59 -12.70 -2.02 7.32
N GLY A 60 -12.66 -2.73 8.45
CA GLY A 60 -13.10 -2.23 9.75
C GLY A 60 -14.62 -2.18 9.90
N GLY A 61 -15.37 -2.67 8.90
CA GLY A 61 -16.82 -2.79 8.98
C GLY A 61 -17.27 -3.84 9.99
N ALA A 62 -18.50 -3.69 10.49
CA ALA A 62 -19.11 -4.69 11.36
C ALA A 62 -19.36 -6.01 10.62
N ASP A 63 -19.20 -7.13 11.32
CA ASP A 63 -19.58 -8.44 10.81
C ASP A 63 -21.08 -8.44 10.47
N ARG A 64 -21.39 -8.70 9.20
CA ARG A 64 -22.77 -8.94 8.75
C ARG A 64 -23.07 -10.42 8.92
N ALA A 65 -24.27 -10.74 9.42
CA ALA A 65 -24.94 -12.05 9.60
C ALA A 65 -24.09 -13.34 9.45
N SER A 66 -24.31 -14.32 10.35
CA SER A 66 -23.45 -15.50 10.58
C SER A 66 -23.13 -16.42 9.39
N THR A 67 -23.71 -16.20 8.21
CA THR A 67 -23.46 -16.97 6.98
C THR A 67 -22.55 -16.25 5.98
N SER A 68 -22.13 -15.01 6.27
CA SER A 68 -21.23 -14.22 5.41
C SER A 68 -19.76 -14.45 5.79
N PRO A 69 -18.81 -14.32 4.84
CA PRO A 69 -17.40 -14.24 5.19
C PRO A 69 -17.16 -13.15 6.23
N ARG A 70 -16.24 -13.40 7.17
CA ARG A 70 -15.86 -12.43 8.21
C ARG A 70 -15.47 -11.10 7.56
N ALA A 71 -15.95 -10.00 8.12
CA ALA A 71 -15.64 -8.66 7.63
C ALA A 71 -14.12 -8.43 7.68
N LEU A 72 -13.60 -7.75 6.66
CA LEU A 72 -12.21 -7.35 6.61
C LEU A 72 -11.89 -6.45 7.80
N GLN A 73 -10.79 -6.76 8.48
CA GLN A 73 -10.32 -6.01 9.64
C GLN A 73 -9.13 -5.13 9.26
N TYR A 74 -8.85 -4.07 10.00
CA TYR A 74 -7.67 -3.24 9.72
C TYR A 74 -6.36 -4.05 9.79
N ARG A 75 -6.28 -5.01 10.73
CA ARG A 75 -5.15 -5.95 10.81
C ARG A 75 -4.97 -6.86 9.59
N ASP A 76 -5.97 -6.96 8.72
CA ASP A 76 -5.89 -7.67 7.44
C ASP A 76 -5.19 -6.84 6.34
N VAL A 77 -4.71 -5.63 6.68
CA VAL A 77 -4.10 -4.67 5.76
C VAL A 77 -2.64 -4.41 6.13
N PHE A 78 -1.76 -4.47 5.14
CA PHE A 78 -0.44 -3.84 5.22
C PHE A 78 -0.38 -2.55 4.40
N LEU A 79 0.31 -1.54 4.92
CA LEU A 79 0.79 -0.38 4.17
C LEU A 79 2.30 -0.49 4.02
N LEU A 80 2.79 -0.74 2.81
CA LEU A 80 4.19 -1.01 2.53
C LEU A 80 4.83 0.08 1.68
N THR A 81 6.06 0.42 2.04
CA THR A 81 6.97 1.24 1.22
C THR A 81 8.19 0.41 0.81
N TYR A 82 8.89 0.82 -0.25
CA TYR A 82 10.15 0.18 -0.65
C TYR A 82 11.38 0.92 -0.12
N TYR A 83 11.36 2.26 -0.16
CA TYR A 83 12.42 3.13 0.37
C TYR A 83 11.89 4.30 1.22
N GLY A 84 10.58 4.36 1.42
CA GLY A 84 9.94 5.46 2.15
C GLY A 84 10.02 5.30 3.65
N ASN A 85 10.41 6.37 4.35
CA ASN A 85 10.40 6.45 5.80
C ASN A 85 9.01 6.85 6.30
N LEU A 86 8.14 5.86 6.48
CA LEU A 86 6.94 6.06 7.31
C LEU A 86 7.39 6.21 8.75
N HIS A 87 6.92 7.26 9.41
CA HIS A 87 7.25 7.54 10.80
C HIS A 87 6.03 8.11 11.52
N ASP A 88 6.01 7.90 12.83
CA ASP A 88 4.98 8.44 13.70
C ASP A 88 5.40 9.84 14.17
N THR A 89 4.49 10.52 14.85
CA THR A 89 4.77 11.80 15.50
C THR A 89 5.89 11.59 16.51
N GLN A 90 6.98 12.32 16.35
CA GLN A 90 8.10 12.28 17.28
C GLN A 90 7.96 13.43 18.28
N THR A 91 8.30 13.16 19.54
CA THR A 91 8.28 14.14 20.62
C THR A 91 9.61 14.20 21.33
N ASP A 92 9.99 15.37 21.83
CA ASP A 92 11.13 15.51 22.74
C ASP A 92 10.83 14.95 24.15
N ASP A 93 11.84 14.94 25.02
CA ASP A 93 11.70 14.51 26.42
C ASP A 93 10.69 15.34 27.23
N SER A 94 10.32 16.53 26.74
CA SER A 94 9.32 17.41 27.35
C SER A 94 7.91 17.17 26.79
N GLY A 95 7.74 16.25 25.85
CA GLY A 95 6.48 15.92 25.19
C GLY A 95 6.06 16.91 24.10
N ASN A 96 6.95 17.80 23.64
CA ASN A 96 6.65 18.67 22.51
C ASN A 96 6.86 17.92 21.21
N VAL A 97 5.95 18.09 20.24
CA VAL A 97 6.10 17.52 18.90
C VAL A 97 7.31 18.14 18.21
N THR A 98 8.29 17.31 17.85
CA THR A 98 9.49 17.70 17.10
C THR A 98 9.33 17.42 15.61
N GLU A 99 8.57 16.40 15.26
CA GLU A 99 8.27 16.01 13.88
C GLU A 99 6.85 15.41 13.84
N GLU A 100 6.05 15.88 12.89
CA GLU A 100 4.73 15.32 12.63
C GLU A 100 4.86 13.95 11.97
N ALA A 101 3.89 13.05 12.16
CA ALA A 101 3.88 11.78 11.43
C ALA A 101 3.88 12.01 9.90
N SER A 102 4.37 11.03 9.14
CA SER A 102 4.37 11.14 7.68
C SER A 102 2.96 11.34 7.13
N GLY A 103 2.84 12.05 6.00
CA GLY A 103 1.55 12.49 5.47
C GLY A 103 0.56 11.36 5.22
N LEU A 104 1.00 10.20 4.72
CA LEU A 104 0.13 9.03 4.57
C LEU A 104 -0.49 8.60 5.90
N ILE A 105 0.30 8.55 6.96
CA ILE A 105 -0.12 8.13 8.31
C ILE A 105 -1.12 9.15 8.87
N ARG A 106 -0.82 10.45 8.72
CA ARG A 106 -1.72 11.53 9.11
C ARG A 106 -3.05 11.45 8.36
N GLY A 107 -3.01 11.31 7.04
CA GLY A 107 -4.21 11.22 6.20
C GLY A 107 -5.11 10.04 6.54
N LEU A 108 -4.52 8.88 6.83
CA LEU A 108 -5.26 7.69 7.31
C LEU A 108 -5.93 7.97 8.66
N ARG A 109 -5.19 8.53 9.62
CA ARG A 109 -5.72 8.83 10.97
C ARG A 109 -6.79 9.92 10.94
N GLU A 110 -6.62 10.98 10.16
CA GLU A 110 -7.64 12.00 9.93
C GLU A 110 -8.93 11.42 9.36
N ALA A 111 -8.84 10.36 8.55
CA ALA A 111 -9.98 9.62 8.01
C ALA A 111 -10.53 8.53 8.97
N GLY A 112 -10.02 8.46 10.20
CA GLY A 112 -10.47 7.53 11.24
C GLY A 112 -9.92 6.09 11.10
N ILE A 113 -8.87 5.88 10.31
CA ILE A 113 -8.21 4.58 10.17
C ILE A 113 -7.11 4.47 11.24
N PRO A 114 -7.15 3.45 12.12
CA PRO A 114 -6.07 3.20 13.08
C PRO A 114 -4.84 2.64 12.35
N VAL A 115 -3.66 3.19 12.66
CA VAL A 115 -2.40 2.83 12.01
C VAL A 115 -1.29 2.68 13.04
N THR A 116 -0.61 1.54 12.97
CA THR A 116 0.58 1.21 13.75
C THR A 116 1.78 1.05 12.82
N ILE A 117 2.90 1.68 13.14
CA ILE A 117 4.13 1.62 12.33
C ILE A 117 5.05 0.55 12.91
N LEU A 118 5.41 -0.44 12.10
CA LEU A 118 6.39 -1.47 12.43
C LEU A 118 7.80 -0.92 12.22
N VAL A 119 8.62 -1.08 13.26
CA VAL A 119 10.04 -0.72 13.28
C VAL A 119 10.83 -1.99 13.56
N GLU A 120 11.93 -2.20 12.85
CA GLU A 120 12.67 -3.48 12.81
C GLU A 120 13.05 -4.00 14.20
N GLU A 121 13.38 -3.06 15.07
CA GLU A 121 13.88 -3.31 16.41
C GLU A 121 12.77 -3.79 17.38
N ASP A 122 11.49 -3.61 17.02
CA ASP A 122 10.36 -4.07 17.82
C ASP A 122 9.94 -5.51 17.45
N HIS A 123 10.75 -6.46 17.93
CA HIS A 123 10.48 -7.88 17.76
C HIS A 123 9.18 -8.36 18.43
N THR A 124 8.67 -7.64 19.43
CA THR A 124 7.41 -7.99 20.10
C THR A 124 6.25 -7.71 19.15
N MET A 125 6.22 -6.51 18.57
CA MET A 125 5.17 -6.11 17.66
C MET A 125 5.20 -6.92 16.36
N LEU A 126 6.39 -7.23 15.83
CA LEU A 126 6.51 -8.13 14.68
C LEU A 126 5.91 -9.52 14.96
N LYS A 127 6.12 -10.06 16.16
CA LYS A 127 5.53 -11.34 16.57
C LYS A 127 4.01 -11.24 16.67
N GLU A 128 3.47 -10.20 17.27
CA GLU A 128 2.02 -9.98 17.39
C GLU A 128 1.34 -9.82 16.03
N VAL A 129 2.00 -9.17 15.08
CA VAL A 129 1.59 -9.10 13.68
C VAL A 129 1.62 -10.50 13.06
N ALA A 130 2.69 -11.27 13.25
CA ALA A 130 2.79 -12.63 12.71
C ALA A 130 1.71 -13.57 13.28
N THR A 131 1.37 -13.45 14.56
CA THR A 131 0.38 -14.29 15.23
C THR A 131 -1.05 -13.78 15.14
N MET A 132 -1.27 -12.58 14.60
CA MET A 132 -2.57 -11.88 14.55
C MET A 132 -3.16 -11.57 15.94
N GLU A 133 -2.31 -11.53 16.97
CA GLU A 133 -2.66 -11.29 18.38
C GLU A 133 -2.58 -9.80 18.76
N GLY A 134 -1.99 -8.97 17.90
CA GLY A 134 -1.82 -7.53 18.12
C GLY A 134 -3.08 -6.68 17.92
N PRO A 135 -2.91 -5.34 17.92
CA PRO A 135 -4.00 -4.38 17.75
C PRO A 135 -4.72 -4.55 16.41
N ASN A 136 -5.97 -4.08 16.36
CA ASN A 136 -6.76 -4.10 15.13
C ASN A 136 -6.48 -2.87 14.27
N ASP A 137 -5.23 -2.75 13.83
CA ASP A 137 -4.70 -1.57 13.14
C ASP A 137 -4.20 -1.93 11.75
N VAL A 138 -4.12 -0.94 10.86
CA VAL A 138 -3.33 -1.08 9.63
C VAL A 138 -1.87 -1.06 10.04
N PHE A 139 -1.11 -2.09 9.66
CA PHE A 139 0.33 -2.13 9.94
C PHE A 139 1.10 -1.52 8.79
N ALA A 140 1.83 -0.44 9.09
CA ALA A 140 2.67 0.29 8.16
C ALA A 140 4.14 -0.10 8.33
N ALA A 141 4.84 -0.44 7.26
CA ALA A 141 6.23 -0.91 7.35
C ALA A 141 7.00 -0.71 6.03
N GLN A 142 8.32 -0.78 6.10
CA GLN A 142 9.10 -1.08 4.89
C GLN A 142 8.88 -2.53 4.48
N SER A 143 8.87 -2.83 3.18
CA SER A 143 8.55 -4.18 2.67
C SER A 143 9.53 -5.27 3.16
N THR A 144 10.74 -4.88 3.52
CA THR A 144 11.80 -5.74 4.08
C THR A 144 11.52 -6.17 5.51
N GLU A 145 10.77 -5.39 6.28
CA GLU A 145 10.43 -5.63 7.70
C GLU A 145 9.48 -6.83 7.87
N VAL A 146 8.56 -6.99 6.92
CA VAL A 146 7.48 -7.98 6.98
C VAL A 146 7.75 -9.18 6.07
N GLN A 147 9.02 -9.56 5.91
CA GLN A 147 9.42 -10.71 5.10
C GLN A 147 8.78 -12.01 5.58
N GLY A 148 8.10 -12.70 4.66
CA GLY A 148 7.39 -13.94 4.95
C GLY A 148 6.01 -13.76 5.59
N LEU A 149 5.54 -12.52 5.79
CA LEU A 149 4.21 -12.25 6.33
C LEU A 149 3.24 -11.83 5.23
N GLU A 150 2.04 -12.40 5.22
CA GLU A 150 1.02 -12.11 4.22
C GLU A 150 -0.19 -11.41 4.84
N ARG A 151 -0.89 -10.60 4.03
CA ARG A 151 -2.14 -9.94 4.36
C ARG A 151 -3.13 -9.99 3.21
N LYS A 152 -4.42 -9.89 3.53
CA LYS A 152 -5.48 -9.92 2.51
C LYS A 152 -5.36 -8.72 1.59
N ILE A 153 -5.11 -7.55 2.18
CA ILE A 153 -4.92 -6.32 1.44
C ILE A 153 -3.49 -5.84 1.68
N VAL A 154 -2.82 -5.46 0.60
CA VAL A 154 -1.56 -4.73 0.67
C VAL A 154 -1.75 -3.42 -0.06
N VAL A 155 -1.44 -2.32 0.62
CA VAL A 155 -1.29 -1.00 0.03
C VAL A 155 0.20 -0.80 -0.20
N PHE A 156 0.60 -0.60 -1.44
CA PHE A 156 1.98 -0.30 -1.80
C PHE A 156 2.10 1.16 -2.20
N ALA A 157 2.82 1.94 -1.40
CA ALA A 157 3.13 3.33 -1.71
C ALA A 157 4.50 3.41 -2.42
N GLN A 158 4.46 3.71 -3.71
CA GLN A 158 5.65 3.87 -4.54
C GLN A 158 6.36 5.18 -4.21
N ALA A 159 7.68 5.13 -4.07
CA ALA A 159 8.49 6.33 -3.91
C ALA A 159 8.62 7.05 -5.26
N ASP A 160 8.76 8.36 -5.18
CA ASP A 160 9.01 9.23 -6.31
C ASP A 160 10.43 8.97 -6.84
N GLY A 161 10.62 9.08 -8.16
CA GLY A 161 11.95 8.98 -8.79
C GLY A 161 12.61 7.60 -8.75
N LEU A 162 11.91 6.53 -8.38
CA LEU A 162 12.44 5.17 -8.53
C LEU A 162 12.69 4.84 -9.99
N ASN A 163 13.85 4.22 -10.25
CA ASN A 163 14.07 3.58 -11.55
C ASN A 163 13.09 2.39 -11.72
N SER A 164 12.89 1.97 -12.96
CA SER A 164 11.94 0.89 -13.30
C SER A 164 12.23 -0.41 -12.54
N GLU A 165 13.50 -0.76 -12.35
CA GLU A 165 13.89 -1.98 -11.63
C GLU A 165 13.46 -1.96 -10.16
N ASN A 166 13.60 -0.82 -9.47
CA ASN A 166 13.20 -0.67 -8.08
C ASN A 166 11.68 -0.59 -7.93
N GLU A 167 10.98 0.05 -8.87
CA GLU A 167 9.52 0.02 -8.94
C GLU A 167 9.02 -1.42 -9.05
N ASP A 168 9.55 -2.19 -10.00
CA ASP A 168 9.16 -3.58 -10.24
C ASP A 168 9.46 -4.46 -9.02
N ARG A 169 10.61 -4.27 -8.37
CA ARG A 169 10.98 -5.03 -7.17
C ARG A 169 10.07 -4.70 -5.99
N GLY A 170 9.80 -3.42 -5.72
CA GLY A 170 8.90 -3.01 -4.65
C GLY A 170 7.48 -3.54 -4.87
N ARG A 171 6.97 -3.42 -6.10
CA ARG A 171 5.68 -3.98 -6.50
C ARG A 171 5.64 -5.49 -6.36
N LEU A 172 6.68 -6.21 -6.80
CA LEU A 172 6.75 -7.66 -6.68
C LEU A 172 6.74 -8.11 -5.22
N GLN A 173 7.49 -7.42 -4.36
CA GLN A 173 7.47 -7.67 -2.93
C GLN A 173 6.06 -7.44 -2.36
N ALA A 174 5.41 -6.32 -2.67
CA ALA A 174 4.05 -6.06 -2.22
C ALA A 174 3.04 -7.12 -2.71
N MET A 175 3.12 -7.51 -3.98
CA MET A 175 2.29 -8.58 -4.55
C MET A 175 2.51 -9.92 -3.84
N SER A 176 3.76 -10.26 -3.51
CA SER A 176 4.08 -11.51 -2.80
C SER A 176 3.52 -11.59 -1.37
N ARG A 177 3.11 -10.44 -0.79
CA ARG A 177 2.51 -10.37 0.55
C ARG A 177 1.00 -10.23 0.51
N CYS A 178 0.42 -10.16 -0.68
CA CYS A 178 -1.00 -9.88 -0.89
C CYS A 178 -1.75 -11.16 -1.27
N THR A 179 -2.77 -11.52 -0.50
CA THR A 179 -3.59 -12.71 -0.77
C THR A 179 -4.93 -12.43 -1.42
N ALA A 180 -5.40 -11.16 -1.44
CA ALA A 180 -6.70 -10.82 -2.05
C ALA A 180 -6.69 -9.55 -2.93
N GLN A 181 -6.18 -8.41 -2.45
CA GLN A 181 -6.22 -7.14 -3.20
C GLN A 181 -4.97 -6.29 -2.96
N LEU A 182 -4.24 -6.00 -4.04
CA LEU A 182 -3.19 -4.98 -4.04
C LEU A 182 -3.81 -3.62 -4.36
N ILE A 183 -3.51 -2.61 -3.55
CA ILE A 183 -3.75 -1.20 -3.84
C ILE A 183 -2.38 -0.57 -4.09
N TRP A 184 -2.15 -0.02 -5.26
CA TRP A 184 -0.89 0.60 -5.65
C TRP A 184 -1.05 2.11 -5.74
N VAL A 185 -0.41 2.83 -4.83
CA VAL A 185 -0.36 4.29 -4.82
C VAL A 185 0.86 4.74 -5.61
N LYS A 186 0.62 5.43 -6.71
CA LYS A 186 1.66 5.93 -7.61
C LYS A 186 1.88 7.43 -7.43
N PRO A 187 3.13 7.91 -7.57
CA PRO A 187 3.40 9.33 -7.66
C PRO A 187 2.67 9.94 -8.87
N PRO A 188 2.39 11.26 -8.85
CA PRO A 188 1.90 11.94 -10.03
C PRO A 188 2.89 11.77 -11.19
N LEU A 189 2.36 11.66 -12.41
CA LEU A 189 3.21 11.66 -13.60
C LEU A 189 3.98 12.99 -13.67
N PRO A 190 5.26 12.98 -14.03
CA PRO A 190 5.99 14.23 -14.23
C PRO A 190 5.28 15.06 -15.32
N PRO A 191 5.33 16.40 -15.23
CA PRO A 191 4.74 17.25 -16.24
C PRO A 191 5.33 16.93 -17.63
N PRO A 192 4.54 17.13 -18.71
CA PRO A 192 4.90 16.71 -20.08
C PRO A 192 6.29 17.19 -20.53
N ASP A 193 6.73 18.34 -20.01
CA ASP A 193 7.95 19.03 -20.38
C ASP A 193 9.24 18.35 -19.87
N LYS A 194 9.12 17.34 -19.00
CA LYS A 194 10.25 16.58 -18.43
C LYS A 194 10.36 15.14 -18.97
N ILE A 195 9.52 14.74 -19.94
CA ILE A 195 9.66 13.45 -20.62
C ILE A 195 10.82 13.56 -21.62
N SER A 196 12.03 13.27 -21.16
CA SER A 196 13.21 13.16 -22.03
C SER A 196 13.11 11.87 -22.83
N HIS A 197 13.07 11.99 -24.15
CA HIS A 197 13.12 10.87 -25.12
C HIS A 197 14.43 10.09 -25.06
#